data_AF-A0A8S3EPM7-F1
#
_entry.id   AF-A0A8S3EPM7-F1
#
_cell.length_a   1.000
_cell.length_b   1.000
_cell.length_c   1.000
_cell.angle_alpha   90.00
_cell.angle_beta   90.00
_cell.angle_gamma   90.00
#
_symmetry.space_group_name_H-M   'P 1'
#
loop_
_entity.id
_entity.type
_entity.pdbx_description
1 polymer ?
#
loop_
_entity_poly.entity_id
_entity_poly.type
_entity_poly.pdbx_seq_one_letter_code
_entity_poly.pdbx_strand_id
1 'polypeptide(L)'
;MATLGKVVFDVREDPEQKAKCDETMELLLAAGYFRVRIKGLSDFDKVVGGLAWSIQACNFAVDIDVLYQENATLGQKLELTERIILVLSRMKCSHRIEPHQIQGEDFMHIFPVVQWLVKRVFERRAEIGDLNRAYALNQYDKQFNEAVNDTESMPFKEHIRDIRIRHCPKRRFRCLDSKNKQLNNADER
;
A
#
# COMPACT_ATOMS: atom_id res chain seq x y z
N MET A 1 -24.52 -48.00 36.41
CA MET A 1 -24.78 -46.75 35.66
C MET A 1 -24.43 -45.57 36.54
N ALA A 2 -23.21 -45.05 36.45
CA ALA A 2 -22.79 -43.87 37.20
C ALA A 2 -22.85 -42.66 36.26
N THR A 3 -23.86 -41.81 36.42
CA THR A 3 -23.93 -40.51 35.75
C THR A 3 -22.90 -39.59 36.40
N LEU A 4 -21.75 -39.44 35.74
CA LEU A 4 -20.78 -38.39 36.03
C LEU A 4 -21.49 -37.05 35.94
N GLY A 5 -21.61 -36.39 37.09
CA GLY A 5 -22.13 -35.03 37.18
C GLY A 5 -21.32 -34.13 36.27
N LYS A 6 -22.00 -33.48 35.32
CA LYS A 6 -21.44 -32.36 34.58
C LYS A 6 -21.05 -31.30 35.60
N VAL A 7 -19.75 -31.17 35.87
CA VAL A 7 -19.19 -29.98 36.51
C VAL A 7 -19.43 -28.84 35.54
N VAL A 8 -20.53 -28.12 35.74
CA VAL A 8 -20.77 -26.85 35.09
C VAL A 8 -19.80 -25.88 35.75
N PHE A 9 -18.66 -25.63 35.09
CA PHE A 9 -17.81 -24.51 35.44
C PHE A 9 -18.66 -23.24 35.22
N ASP A 10 -19.00 -22.58 36.32
CA ASP A 10 -19.61 -21.27 36.32
C ASP A 10 -18.54 -20.28 35.85
N VAL A 11 -18.45 -20.10 34.53
CA VAL A 11 -17.62 -19.04 33.94
C VAL A 11 -18.27 -17.74 34.35
N ARG A 12 -17.81 -17.18 35.48
CA ARG A 12 -18.09 -15.79 35.82
C ARG A 12 -17.55 -14.94 34.69
N GLU A 13 -18.43 -14.50 33.79
CA GLU A 13 -18.11 -13.47 32.81
C GLU A 13 -17.76 -12.20 33.59
N ASP A 14 -16.46 -11.93 33.75
CA ASP A 14 -16.01 -10.70 34.36
C ASP A 14 -16.37 -9.53 33.42
N PRO A 15 -17.13 -8.52 33.89
CA PRO A 15 -17.61 -7.43 33.05
C PRO A 15 -16.47 -6.61 32.43
N GLU A 16 -15.30 -6.57 33.07
CA GLU A 16 -14.09 -5.94 32.54
C GLU A 16 -13.55 -6.64 31.29
N GLN A 17 -13.65 -7.97 31.24
CA GLN A 17 -13.15 -8.78 30.14
C GLN A 17 -14.00 -8.56 28.88
N LYS A 18 -15.32 -8.42 29.06
CA LYS A 18 -16.26 -8.08 27.99
C LYS A 18 -16.05 -6.66 27.45
N ALA A 19 -15.84 -5.68 28.34
CA ALA A 19 -15.52 -4.32 27.91
C ALA A 19 -14.22 -4.27 27.07
N LYS A 20 -13.20 -5.06 27.46
CA LYS A 20 -11.96 -5.18 26.69
C LYS A 20 -12.13 -5.94 25.37
N CYS A 21 -13.01 -6.94 25.34
CA CYS A 21 -13.39 -7.61 24.11
C CYS A 21 -13.98 -6.61 23.10
N ASP A 22 -14.97 -5.82 23.52
CA ASP A 22 -15.63 -4.82 22.68
C ASP A 22 -14.61 -3.76 22.19
N GLU A 23 -13.73 -3.26 23.06
CA GLU A 23 -12.67 -2.33 22.69
C GLU A 23 -11.71 -2.93 21.65
N THR A 24 -11.33 -4.21 21.81
CA THR A 24 -10.50 -4.94 20.85
C THR A 24 -11.19 -5.06 19.50
N MET A 25 -12.49 -5.38 19.51
CA MET A 25 -13.32 -5.51 18.32
C MET A 25 -13.45 -4.19 17.56
N GLU A 26 -13.69 -3.09 18.27
CA GLU A 26 -13.76 -1.75 17.69
C GLU A 26 -12.43 -1.33 17.06
N LEU A 27 -11.31 -1.64 17.73
CA LEU A 27 -9.97 -1.32 17.22
C LEU A 27 -9.65 -2.10 15.93
N LEU A 28 -10.03 -3.38 15.86
CA LEU A 28 -9.92 -4.18 14.63
C LEU A 28 -10.84 -3.67 13.52
N LEU A 29 -12.06 -3.22 13.85
CA LEU A 29 -12.97 -2.61 12.89
C LEU A 29 -12.42 -1.30 12.33
N ALA A 30 -11.83 -0.45 13.17
CA ALA A 30 -11.17 0.78 12.77
C ALA A 30 -9.94 0.52 11.88
N ALA A 31 -9.21 -0.57 12.14
CA ALA A 31 -8.13 -1.01 11.26
C ALA A 31 -8.63 -1.47 9.88
N GLY A 32 -9.89 -1.88 9.76
CA GLY A 32 -10.52 -2.32 8.50
C GLY A 32 -10.79 -3.82 8.42
N TYR A 33 -10.80 -4.53 9.56
CA TYR A 33 -11.22 -5.93 9.61
C TYR A 33 -12.73 -6.02 9.87
N PHE A 34 -13.54 -6.12 8.80
CA PHE A 34 -15.00 -6.05 8.91
C PHE A 34 -15.69 -7.33 9.37
N ARG A 35 -14.98 -8.48 9.38
CA ARG A 35 -15.55 -9.77 9.78
C ARG A 35 -15.97 -9.82 11.25
N VAL A 36 -15.48 -8.90 12.08
CA VAL A 36 -15.89 -8.75 13.49
C VAL A 36 -17.40 -8.50 13.63
N ARG A 37 -18.04 -7.87 12.64
CA ARG A 37 -19.48 -7.55 12.67
C ARG A 37 -20.40 -8.76 12.42
N ILE A 38 -19.85 -9.91 12.06
CA ILE A 38 -20.63 -11.11 11.76
C ILE A 38 -21.18 -11.69 13.08
N LYS A 39 -22.51 -11.62 13.26
CA LYS A 39 -23.21 -12.04 14.50
C LYS A 39 -23.24 -13.56 14.73
N GLY A 40 -22.80 -14.37 13.76
CA GLY A 40 -22.74 -15.82 13.84
C GLY A 40 -21.35 -16.39 14.16
N LEU A 41 -20.34 -15.53 14.30
CA LEU A 41 -18.95 -15.94 14.54
C LEU A 41 -18.63 -15.85 16.03
N SER A 42 -17.87 -16.83 16.55
CA SER A 42 -17.39 -16.78 17.93
C SER A 42 -16.41 -15.63 18.15
N ASP A 43 -16.30 -15.14 19.37
CA ASP A 43 -15.41 -14.01 19.69
C ASP A 43 -13.94 -14.42 19.55
N PHE A 44 -13.60 -15.66 19.93
CA PHE A 44 -12.34 -16.31 19.57
C PHE A 44 -12.03 -16.21 18.06
N ASP A 45 -12.97 -16.63 17.21
CA ASP A 45 -12.76 -16.68 15.77
C ASP A 45 -12.60 -15.27 15.16
N LYS A 46 -13.34 -14.28 15.66
CA LYS A 46 -13.17 -12.87 15.27
C LYS A 46 -11.77 -12.36 15.62
N VAL A 47 -11.26 -12.68 16.81
CA VAL A 47 -9.93 -12.25 17.25
C VAL A 47 -8.82 -12.97 16.50
N VAL A 48 -8.88 -14.29 16.40
CA VAL A 48 -7.86 -15.07 15.67
C VAL A 48 -7.81 -14.64 14.20
N GLY A 49 -8.98 -14.46 13.58
CA GLY A 49 -9.07 -13.91 12.23
C GLY A 49 -8.55 -12.48 12.13
N GLY A 50 -8.78 -11.63 13.14
CA GLY A 50 -8.25 -10.27 13.21
C GLY A 50 -6.73 -10.20 13.38
N LEU A 51 -6.15 -11.08 14.21
CA LEU A 51 -4.71 -11.23 14.38
C LEU A 51 -4.04 -11.69 13.09
N ALA A 52 -4.59 -12.73 12.46
CA ALA A 52 -4.17 -13.25 11.17
C ALA A 52 -4.18 -12.17 10.09
N TRP A 53 -5.30 -11.46 9.97
CA TRP A 53 -5.45 -10.36 9.03
C TRP A 53 -4.45 -9.24 9.31
N SER A 54 -4.20 -8.89 10.57
CA SER A 54 -3.24 -7.83 10.93
C SER A 54 -1.81 -8.19 10.53
N ILE A 55 -1.43 -9.47 10.69
CA ILE A 55 -0.14 -9.99 10.22
C ILE A 55 -0.03 -9.87 8.69
N GLN A 56 -1.06 -10.30 7.97
CA GLN A 56 -1.09 -10.22 6.51
C GLN A 56 -1.04 -8.76 6.03
N ALA A 57 -1.76 -7.86 6.71
CA ALA A 57 -1.77 -6.43 6.42
C ALA A 57 -0.42 -5.75 6.70
N CYS A 58 0.41 -6.31 7.60
CA CYS A 58 1.79 -5.87 7.79
C CYS A 58 2.75 -6.32 6.67
N ASN A 59 2.26 -7.03 5.64
CA ASN A 59 3.05 -7.58 4.52
C ASN A 59 4.37 -8.22 4.98
N PHE A 60 4.34 -8.87 6.13
CA PHE A 60 5.50 -9.62 6.59
C PHE A 60 5.56 -10.89 5.75
N ALA A 61 6.71 -11.18 5.15
CA ALA A 61 6.91 -12.38 4.37
C ALA A 61 6.82 -13.59 5.30
N VAL A 62 5.61 -14.12 5.46
CA VAL A 62 5.33 -15.29 6.26
C VAL A 62 4.89 -16.39 5.29
N ASP A 63 5.71 -17.43 5.15
CA ASP A 63 5.37 -18.71 4.48
C ASP A 63 4.35 -19.53 5.30
N ILE A 64 3.36 -18.86 5.87
CA ILE A 64 2.30 -19.49 6.62
C ILE A 64 1.03 -18.96 6.00
N ASP A 65 0.26 -19.87 5.42
CA ASP A 65 -1.08 -19.62 4.96
C ASP A 65 -1.95 -19.38 6.20
N VAL A 66 -1.89 -18.16 6.76
CA VAL A 66 -2.76 -17.71 7.86
C VAL A 66 -4.15 -17.35 7.29
N LEU A 67 -4.61 -18.10 6.30
CA LEU A 67 -5.95 -17.99 5.77
C LEU A 67 -6.88 -18.68 6.76
N TYR A 68 -7.46 -17.88 7.66
CA TYR A 68 -8.48 -18.35 8.57
C TYR A 68 -9.65 -18.98 7.78
N GLN A 69 -9.93 -20.26 8.05
CA GLN A 69 -11.08 -20.98 7.52
C GLN A 69 -12.12 -21.14 8.63
N GLU A 70 -13.34 -20.68 8.37
CA GLU A 70 -14.45 -20.65 9.35
C GLU A 70 -14.87 -22.04 9.85
N ASN A 71 -14.68 -23.07 9.02
CA ASN A 71 -14.99 -24.48 9.33
C ASN A 71 -13.78 -25.28 9.83
N ALA A 72 -12.71 -24.61 10.26
CA ALA A 72 -11.50 -25.30 10.74
C ALA A 72 -11.82 -26.16 11.97
N THR A 73 -11.26 -27.37 12.00
CA THR A 73 -11.35 -28.24 13.18
C THR A 73 -10.62 -27.60 14.37
N LEU A 74 -11.01 -27.94 15.60
CA LEU A 74 -10.41 -27.36 16.81
C LEU A 74 -8.87 -27.50 16.83
N GLY A 75 -8.35 -28.62 16.31
CA GLY A 75 -6.91 -28.85 16.17
C GLY A 75 -6.23 -27.89 15.19
N GLN A 76 -6.87 -27.60 14.05
CA GLN A 76 -6.37 -26.61 13.09
C GLN A 76 -6.41 -25.18 13.66
N LYS A 77 -7.42 -24.85 14.46
CA LYS A 77 -7.50 -23.56 15.16
C LYS A 77 -6.35 -23.40 16.16
N LEU A 78 -6.02 -24.45 16.91
CA LEU A 78 -4.88 -24.46 17.83
C LEU A 78 -3.54 -24.30 17.07
N GLU A 79 -3.34 -25.08 16.01
CA GLU A 79 -2.14 -24.96 15.18
C GLU A 79 -1.98 -23.55 14.57
N LEU A 80 -3.09 -22.93 14.15
CA LEU A 80 -3.10 -21.56 13.65
C LEU A 80 -2.67 -20.57 14.74
N THR A 81 -3.16 -20.72 15.98
CA THR A 81 -2.77 -19.82 17.09
C THR A 81 -1.28 -19.95 17.44
N GLU A 82 -0.73 -21.17 17.43
CA GLU A 82 0.70 -21.38 17.65
C GLU A 82 1.55 -20.72 16.55
N ARG A 83 1.13 -20.88 15.29
CA ARG A 83 1.77 -20.22 14.15
C ARG A 83 1.73 -18.69 14.27
N ILE A 84 0.60 -18.12 14.68
CA ILE A 84 0.46 -16.67 14.93
C ILE A 84 1.50 -16.22 15.98
N ILE A 85 1.66 -16.96 17.07
CA ILE A 85 2.63 -16.62 18.14
C ILE A 85 4.08 -16.70 17.64
N LEU A 86 4.41 -17.69 16.81
CA LEU A 86 5.72 -17.78 16.16
C LEU A 86 6.00 -16.56 15.29
N VAL A 87 5.00 -16.09 14.54
CA VAL A 87 5.13 -14.89 13.70
C VAL A 87 5.26 -13.63 14.55
N LEU A 88 4.46 -13.48 15.60
CA LEU A 88 4.56 -12.36 16.54
C LEU A 88 5.95 -12.27 17.18
N SER A 89 6.52 -13.43 17.51
CA SER A 89 7.89 -13.53 18.03
C SER A 89 8.93 -13.08 17.00
N ARG A 90 8.77 -13.45 15.72
CA ARG A 90 9.64 -12.99 14.62
C ARG A 90 9.51 -11.49 14.34
N MET A 91 8.30 -10.94 14.49
CA MET A 91 8.04 -9.51 14.37
C MET A 91 8.55 -8.69 15.57
N LYS A 92 9.12 -9.35 16.59
CA LYS A 92 9.64 -8.73 17.83
C LYS A 92 8.57 -7.93 18.58
N CYS A 93 7.35 -8.47 18.67
CA CYS A 93 6.31 -7.89 19.50
C CYS A 93 6.77 -7.82 20.96
N SER A 94 6.52 -6.68 21.63
CA SER A 94 6.90 -6.46 23.03
C SER A 94 6.05 -7.26 24.02
N HIS A 95 4.82 -7.62 23.62
CA HIS A 95 3.88 -8.35 24.45
C HIS A 95 3.92 -9.84 24.09
N ARG A 96 4.13 -10.68 25.10
CA ARG A 96 4.13 -12.14 24.95
C ARG A 96 2.73 -12.66 25.18
N ILE A 97 2.27 -13.51 24.27
CA ILE A 97 1.02 -14.24 24.36
C ILE A 97 1.31 -15.73 24.19
N GLU A 98 0.70 -16.54 25.03
CA GLU A 98 0.72 -18.00 24.92
C GLU A 98 -0.57 -18.53 24.26
N PRO A 99 -0.55 -19.70 23.59
CA PRO A 99 -1.72 -20.23 22.89
C PRO A 99 -2.92 -20.43 23.83
N HIS A 100 -2.66 -20.81 25.08
CA HIS A 100 -3.69 -21.01 26.09
C HIS A 100 -4.46 -19.72 26.42
N GLN A 101 -3.83 -18.55 26.31
CA GLN A 101 -4.48 -17.26 26.60
C GLN A 101 -5.47 -16.89 25.50
N ILE A 102 -5.15 -17.23 24.25
CA ILE A 102 -6.06 -17.02 23.12
C ILE A 102 -7.25 -17.98 23.23
N GLN A 103 -7.00 -19.23 23.59
CA GLN A 103 -8.07 -20.23 23.81
C GLN A 103 -8.97 -19.93 25.00
N GLY A 104 -8.41 -19.37 26.08
CA GLY A 104 -9.16 -18.95 27.26
C GLY A 104 -9.87 -17.60 27.11
N GLU A 105 -9.87 -17.00 25.91
CA GLU A 105 -10.48 -15.70 25.62
C GLU A 105 -10.00 -14.59 26.59
N ASP A 106 -8.69 -14.58 26.89
CA ASP A 106 -8.07 -13.61 27.79
C ASP A 106 -7.83 -12.27 27.08
N PHE A 107 -8.90 -11.47 26.96
CA PHE A 107 -8.85 -10.17 26.28
C PHE A 107 -7.94 -9.14 26.96
N MET A 108 -7.59 -9.31 28.25
CA MET A 108 -6.64 -8.42 28.93
C MET A 108 -5.25 -8.47 28.29
N HIS A 109 -4.79 -9.68 27.96
CA HIS A 109 -3.47 -9.88 27.35
C HIS A 109 -3.51 -9.80 25.83
N ILE A 110 -4.64 -10.14 25.20
CA ILE A 110 -4.81 -10.02 23.74
C ILE A 110 -4.84 -8.56 23.30
N PHE A 111 -5.54 -7.70 24.03
CA PHE A 111 -5.73 -6.29 23.70
C PHE A 111 -4.42 -5.54 23.38
N PRO A 112 -3.37 -5.55 24.24
CA PRO A 112 -2.12 -4.84 23.94
C PRO A 112 -1.39 -5.37 22.70
N VAL A 113 -1.51 -6.67 22.37
CA VAL A 113 -0.97 -7.21 21.11
C VAL A 113 -1.74 -6.70 19.92
N VAL A 114 -3.07 -6.65 19.99
CA VAL A 114 -3.90 -6.11 18.91
C VAL A 114 -3.61 -4.63 18.70
N GLN A 115 -3.47 -3.84 19.77
CA GLN A 115 -3.08 -2.43 19.69
C GLN A 115 -1.73 -2.25 18.97
N TRP A 116 -0.73 -3.05 19.37
CA TRP A 116 0.60 -3.01 18.75
C TRP A 116 0.55 -3.38 17.27
N LEU A 117 -0.20 -4.43 16.92
CA LEU A 117 -0.39 -4.87 15.54
C LEU A 117 -1.07 -3.80 14.69
N VAL A 118 -2.19 -3.24 15.17
CA VAL A 118 -2.95 -2.24 14.43
C VAL A 118 -2.13 -0.98 14.19
N LYS A 119 -1.34 -0.53 15.17
CA LYS A 119 -0.39 0.58 14.97
C LYS A 119 0.57 0.28 13.81
N ARG A 120 1.13 -0.94 13.78
CA ARG A 120 2.06 -1.36 12.72
C ARG A 120 1.40 -1.52 11.36
N VAL A 121 0.14 -1.95 11.31
CA VAL A 121 -0.67 -2.00 10.08
C VAL A 121 -0.85 -0.60 9.50
N PHE A 122 -1.10 0.41 10.33
CA PHE A 122 -1.21 1.80 9.85
C PHE A 122 0.12 2.35 9.32
N GLU A 123 1.22 2.12 10.03
CA GLU A 123 2.57 2.50 9.57
C GLU A 123 2.87 1.89 8.20
N ARG A 124 2.63 0.59 8.05
CA ARG A 124 2.83 -0.12 6.77
C ARG A 124 1.93 0.40 5.66
N ARG A 125 0.65 0.69 5.95
CA ARG A 125 -0.28 1.22 4.94
C ARG A 125 0.15 2.61 4.46
N ALA A 126 0.68 3.45 5.34
CA ALA A 126 1.24 4.74 4.95
C ALA A 126 2.43 4.54 3.99
N GLU A 127 3.38 3.66 4.35
CA GLU A 127 4.53 3.31 3.49
C GLU A 127 4.10 2.79 2.12
N ILE A 128 3.18 1.82 2.08
CA ILE A 128 2.67 1.24 0.84
C ILE A 128 1.89 2.28 0.02
N GLY A 129 1.14 3.16 0.68
CA GLY A 129 0.40 4.25 0.04
C GLY A 129 1.34 5.23 -0.66
N ASP A 130 2.43 5.63 0.00
CA ASP A 130 3.44 6.52 -0.57
C ASP A 130 4.21 5.86 -1.72
N LEU A 131 4.58 4.58 -1.57
CA LEU A 131 5.20 3.80 -2.64
C LEU A 131 4.28 3.68 -3.85
N ASN A 132 3.00 3.39 -3.65
CA ASN A 132 2.02 3.26 -4.73
C ASN A 132 1.80 4.59 -5.44
N ARG A 133 1.76 5.71 -4.69
CA ARG A 133 1.68 7.05 -5.29
C ARG A 133 2.92 7.37 -6.11
N ALA A 134 4.12 7.14 -5.57
CA ALA A 134 5.37 7.34 -6.29
C ALA A 134 5.41 6.47 -7.55
N TYR A 135 5.00 5.20 -7.45
CA TYR A 135 4.91 4.31 -8.60
C TYR A 135 3.93 4.83 -9.65
N ALA A 136 2.73 5.27 -9.27
CA ALA A 136 1.74 5.81 -10.18
C ALA A 136 2.25 7.07 -10.90
N LEU A 137 2.92 7.99 -10.19
CA LEU A 137 3.55 9.17 -10.79
C LEU A 137 4.64 8.76 -11.80
N ASN A 138 5.52 7.82 -11.44
CA ASN A 138 6.54 7.31 -12.34
C ASN A 138 5.96 6.64 -13.60
N GLN A 139 4.85 5.91 -13.48
CA GLN A 139 4.18 5.30 -14.64
C GLN A 139 3.53 6.35 -15.53
N TYR A 140 2.91 7.37 -14.93
CA TYR A 140 2.35 8.51 -15.66
C TYR A 140 3.44 9.26 -16.43
N ASP A 141 4.55 9.60 -15.77
CA ASP A 141 5.65 10.33 -16.41
C ASP A 141 6.24 9.55 -17.59
N LYS A 142 6.39 8.23 -17.48
CA LYS A 142 6.82 7.39 -18.61
C LYS A 142 5.83 7.45 -19.77
N GLN A 143 4.54 7.26 -19.52
CA GLN A 143 3.55 7.23 -20.60
C GLN A 143 3.33 8.58 -21.28
N PHE A 144 3.42 9.68 -20.53
CA PHE A 144 3.01 11.00 -21.03
C PHE A 144 4.17 11.97 -21.27
N ASN A 145 5.31 11.86 -20.57
CA ASN A 145 6.46 12.75 -20.83
C ASN A 145 7.41 12.20 -21.90
N GLU A 146 7.56 10.87 -22.06
CA GLU A 146 8.34 10.32 -23.20
C GLU A 146 7.65 10.62 -24.55
N ALA A 147 6.31 10.59 -24.60
CA ALA A 147 5.54 10.92 -25.80
C ALA A 147 5.69 12.40 -26.25
N VAL A 148 6.03 13.32 -25.34
CA VAL A 148 6.28 14.74 -25.66
C VAL A 148 7.71 14.95 -26.17
N ASN A 149 8.66 14.11 -25.74
CA ASN A 149 10.07 14.22 -26.16
C ASN A 149 10.35 13.58 -27.53
N ASP A 150 9.53 12.62 -27.97
CA ASP A 150 9.63 12.02 -29.31
C ASP A 150 8.99 12.90 -30.41
N THR A 151 8.25 13.94 -30.04
CA THR A 151 7.86 14.98 -31.00
C THR A 151 9.01 15.97 -31.06
N GLU A 152 10.06 15.62 -31.82
CA GLU A 152 11.23 16.46 -32.06
C GLU A 152 10.80 17.90 -32.38
N SER A 153 10.90 18.74 -31.35
CA SER A 153 10.81 20.17 -31.45
C SER A 153 12.01 20.61 -32.27
N MET A 154 11.83 20.74 -33.59
CA MET A 154 12.69 21.61 -34.38
C MET A 154 12.85 22.90 -33.57
N PRO A 155 14.07 23.30 -33.18
CA PRO A 155 14.25 24.41 -32.26
C PRO A 155 13.47 25.59 -32.83
N PHE A 156 12.50 26.10 -32.07
CA PHE A 156 11.49 27.06 -32.53
C PHE A 156 12.05 28.21 -33.39
N LYS A 157 13.31 28.59 -33.12
CA LYS A 157 14.10 29.58 -33.89
C LYS A 157 14.38 29.18 -35.34
N GLU A 158 14.68 27.91 -35.62
CA GLU A 158 14.93 27.38 -36.95
C GLU A 158 13.64 27.29 -37.76
N HIS A 159 12.54 26.84 -37.14
CA HIS A 159 11.23 26.81 -37.79
C HIS A 159 10.76 28.22 -38.21
N ILE A 160 10.94 29.22 -37.33
CA ILE A 160 10.64 30.62 -37.66
C ILE A 160 11.55 31.16 -38.77
N ARG A 161 12.85 30.77 -38.79
CA ARG A 161 13.76 31.15 -39.88
C ARG A 161 13.29 30.59 -41.22
N ASP A 162 12.89 29.32 -41.26
CA ASP A 162 12.45 28.66 -42.49
C ASP A 162 11.16 29.26 -43.05
N ILE A 163 10.17 29.55 -42.19
CA ILE A 163 8.94 30.24 -42.60
C ILE A 163 9.30 31.62 -43.18
N ARG A 164 10.18 32.37 -42.51
CA ARG A 164 10.63 33.67 -42.99
C ARG A 164 11.33 33.57 -44.34
N ILE A 165 12.22 32.60 -44.55
CA ILE A 165 12.90 32.40 -45.84
C ILE A 165 11.89 32.07 -46.94
N ARG A 166 10.90 31.22 -46.66
CA ARG A 166 9.90 30.77 -47.63
C ARG A 166 8.93 31.87 -48.06
N HIS A 167 8.54 32.74 -47.12
CA HIS A 167 7.59 33.83 -47.35
C HIS A 167 8.24 35.21 -47.52
N CYS A 168 9.57 35.29 -47.56
CA CYS A 168 10.28 36.55 -47.83
C CYS A 168 10.01 37.01 -49.28
N PRO A 169 9.71 38.30 -49.50
CA PRO A 169 9.48 38.84 -50.83
C PRO A 169 10.75 38.73 -51.69
N LYS A 170 10.73 37.86 -52.71
CA LYS A 170 11.83 37.71 -53.67
C LYS A 170 11.83 38.88 -54.64
N ARG A 171 12.82 39.77 -54.51
CA ARG A 171 13.08 40.83 -55.50
C ARG A 171 13.41 40.18 -56.85
N ARG A 172 12.53 40.36 -57.84
CA ARG A 172 12.71 39.80 -59.21
C ARG A 172 13.67 40.60 -60.07
N PHE A 173 13.87 41.88 -59.74
CA PHE A 173 14.74 42.78 -60.49
C PHE A 173 15.88 43.26 -59.58
N ARG A 174 17.10 43.04 -60.06
CA ARG A 174 18.31 43.63 -59.46
C ARG A 174 18.30 45.11 -59.83
N CYS A 175 18.28 46.00 -58.85
CA CYS A 175 18.64 47.39 -59.13
C CYS A 175 20.13 47.36 -59.51
N LEU A 176 20.46 47.82 -60.71
CA LEU A 176 21.85 48.04 -61.11
C LEU A 176 22.41 49.09 -60.17
N ASP A 177 23.19 48.66 -59.18
CA ASP A 177 23.96 49.57 -58.35
C ASP A 177 24.78 50.46 -59.27
N SER A 178 24.54 51.76 -59.18
CA SER A 178 25.21 52.81 -59.95
C SER A 178 26.68 52.99 -59.54
N LYS A 179 27.30 51.96 -58.93
CA LYS A 179 28.66 51.98 -58.36
C LYS A 179 29.58 50.90 -58.92
N ASN A 180 29.30 50.36 -60.10
CA ASN A 180 30.24 49.46 -60.81
C ASN A 180 30.58 49.91 -62.24
N LYS A 181 30.64 51.23 -62.47
CA LYS A 181 31.07 51.82 -63.76
C LYS A 181 32.34 52.68 -63.68
N GLN A 182 33.14 52.56 -62.62
CA GLN A 182 34.40 53.33 -62.49
C GLN A 182 35.64 52.51 -62.05
N LEU A 183 35.63 51.18 -62.17
CA LEU A 183 36.81 50.37 -61.84
C LEU A 183 37.42 49.57 -63.01
N ASN A 184 36.91 49.72 -64.24
CA ASN A 184 37.46 49.00 -65.40
C ASN A 184 38.04 49.91 -66.52
N ASN A 185 38.31 51.19 -66.25
CA ASN A 185 38.98 52.09 -67.21
C ASN A 185 40.24 52.74 -66.61
N ALA A 186 41.05 51.97 -65.89
CA ALA A 186 42.34 52.44 -65.37
C ALA A 186 43.53 51.52 -65.66
N ASP A 187 43.33 50.44 -66.43
CA ASP A 187 44.40 49.55 -66.89
C ASP A 187 44.42 49.52 -68.43
N GLU A 188 44.76 50.64 -69.06
CA GLU A 188 45.23 50.70 -70.46
C GLU A 188 45.96 52.04 -70.69
N ARG A 189 47.19 52.14 -70.20
CA ARG A 189 48.26 53.00 -70.72
C ARG A 189 49.62 52.35 -70.50
#